data_AF-A0A382XAX1-F1
#
_entry.id   AF-A0A382XAX1-F1
#
_cell.length_a   1.000
_cell.length_b   1.000
_cell.length_c   1.000
_cell.angle_alpha   90.00
_cell.angle_beta   90.00
_cell.angle_gamma   90.00
#
_symmetry.space_group_name_H-M   'P 1'
#
loop_
_entity.id
_entity.type
_entity.pdbx_description
1 polymer ?
#
loop_
_entity_poly.entity_id
_entity_poly.type
_entity_poly.pdbx_seq_one_letter_code
_entity_poly.pdbx_strand_id
1 'polypeptide(L)'
;MNKPIVFVFLFIFMGTLVQGQTEYWEDPAMIGENKEPGHATLIPFDNLDQALLGDRLASAHFLSLNGTWKFNWVPKPDERPLEFFNLDYNVNNWVNINVPSSWQLEGYGQPIYTNVKHPFPDPQPPIPPKDNNSVGSYKRTFSLPGTWNDGQIILHFDGVKSAFFIWINGKKVGYSQGSMTPAEFNITSYLL
;
A
#
# COMPACT_ATOMS: atom_id res chain seq x y z
N MET A 1 54.15 1.16 43.53
CA MET A 1 53.06 0.35 44.12
C MET A 1 51.87 0.43 43.16
N ASN A 2 51.78 -0.49 42.20
CA ASN A 2 50.67 -0.52 41.24
C ASN A 2 49.78 -1.71 41.58
N LYS A 3 48.55 -1.41 42.03
CA LYS A 3 47.52 -2.41 42.29
C LYS A 3 46.94 -2.90 40.94
N PRO A 4 46.66 -4.19 40.75
CA PRO A 4 45.98 -4.66 39.56
C PRO A 4 44.50 -4.26 39.61
N ILE A 5 43.98 -3.75 38.49
CA ILE A 5 42.55 -3.54 38.26
C ILE A 5 42.00 -4.86 37.71
N VAL A 6 41.05 -5.46 38.42
CA VAL A 6 40.31 -6.64 37.95
C VAL A 6 39.04 -6.13 37.26
N PHE A 7 38.94 -6.33 35.95
CA PHE A 7 37.71 -6.15 35.18
C PHE A 7 36.90 -7.45 35.25
N VAL A 8 35.73 -7.41 35.89
CA VAL A 8 34.74 -8.49 35.83
C VAL A 8 33.64 -8.04 34.88
N PHE A 9 33.48 -8.76 33.75
CA PHE A 9 32.39 -8.53 32.79
C PHE A 9 31.35 -9.64 32.99
N LEU A 10 30.17 -9.29 33.49
CA LEU A 10 29.05 -10.21 33.67
C LEU A 10 28.17 -10.16 32.42
N PHE A 11 28.21 -11.22 31.60
CA PHE A 11 27.26 -11.40 30.50
C PHE A 11 25.94 -11.91 31.08
N ILE A 12 24.98 -11.02 31.32
CA ILE A 12 23.58 -11.44 31.52
C ILE A 12 23.00 -11.64 30.13
N PHE A 13 22.81 -12.91 29.77
CA PHE A 13 22.09 -13.33 28.58
C PHE A 13 20.61 -12.98 28.80
N MET A 14 20.22 -11.75 28.47
CA MET A 14 18.82 -11.38 28.34
C MET A 14 18.35 -12.01 27.05
N GLY A 15 17.75 -13.20 27.14
CA GLY A 15 17.08 -13.83 26.01
C GLY A 15 16.08 -12.85 25.45
N THR A 16 16.38 -12.28 24.29
CA THR A 16 15.40 -11.56 23.49
C THR A 16 14.35 -12.61 23.13
N LEU A 17 13.20 -12.55 23.79
CA LEU A 17 11.98 -13.07 23.20
C LEU A 17 11.92 -12.43 21.81
N VAL A 18 12.12 -13.22 20.76
CA VAL A 18 11.81 -12.81 19.40
C VAL A 18 10.30 -12.70 19.36
N GLN A 19 9.81 -11.57 19.84
CA GLN A 19 8.44 -11.16 19.63
C GLN A 19 8.36 -10.91 18.13
N GLY A 20 7.65 -11.80 17.42
CA GLY A 20 7.44 -11.67 15.99
C GLY A 20 6.99 -10.25 15.68
N GLN A 21 7.60 -9.62 14.69
CA GLN A 21 7.30 -8.25 14.31
C GLN A 21 5.79 -8.13 14.05
N THR A 22 5.13 -7.21 14.76
CA THR A 22 3.71 -6.93 14.55
C THR A 22 3.50 -6.47 13.12
N GLU A 23 2.53 -7.09 12.43
CA GLU A 23 2.20 -6.70 11.06
C GLU A 23 1.53 -5.31 11.07
N TYR A 24 1.75 -4.51 10.02
CA TYR A 24 1.27 -3.12 9.99
C TYR A 24 -0.26 -3.04 10.12
N TRP A 25 -0.98 -4.04 9.59
CA TRP A 25 -2.44 -4.12 9.65
C TRP A 25 -2.99 -4.68 10.97
N GLU A 26 -2.12 -5.04 11.92
CA GLU A 26 -2.48 -5.45 13.28
C GLU A 26 -2.21 -4.33 14.31
N ASP A 27 -1.53 -3.25 13.90
CA ASP A 27 -1.17 -2.11 14.76
C ASP A 27 -2.09 -0.89 14.48
N PRO A 28 -2.96 -0.48 15.41
CA PRO A 28 -3.84 0.67 15.22
C PRO A 28 -3.11 2.03 15.23
N ALA A 29 -1.86 2.09 15.69
CA ALA A 29 -1.03 3.29 15.60
C ALA A 29 -0.38 3.44 14.21
N MET A 30 -0.25 2.35 13.46
CA MET A 30 0.32 2.33 12.11
C MET A 30 -0.76 2.67 11.06
N ILE A 31 -1.15 3.94 10.96
CA ILE A 31 -2.16 4.37 9.98
C ILE A 31 -1.58 4.59 8.58
N GLY A 32 -0.25 4.70 8.46
CA GLY A 32 0.44 4.84 7.18
C GLY A 32 1.95 4.99 7.36
N GLU A 33 2.68 4.68 6.29
CA GLU A 33 4.14 4.79 6.19
C GLU A 33 4.45 5.52 4.89
N ASN A 34 5.23 6.61 4.96
CA ASN A 34 5.57 7.48 3.81
C ASN A 34 4.36 8.05 3.06
N LYS A 35 3.20 8.12 3.71
CA LYS A 35 1.99 8.76 3.20
C LYS A 35 2.11 10.27 3.39
N GLU A 36 1.81 11.05 2.35
CA GLU A 36 1.80 12.51 2.42
C GLU A 36 0.71 13.01 3.40
N PRO A 37 0.93 14.16 4.08
CA PRO A 37 -0.09 14.77 4.93
C PRO A 37 -1.38 15.10 4.16
N GLY A 38 -2.53 14.98 4.82
CA GLY A 38 -3.80 15.36 4.20
C GLY A 38 -3.87 16.85 3.86
N HIS A 39 -4.36 17.17 2.67
CA HIS A 39 -4.58 18.54 2.18
C HIS A 39 -5.84 18.61 1.31
N ALA A 40 -6.23 19.83 0.91
CA ALA A 40 -7.28 20.02 -0.09
C ALA A 40 -6.86 19.40 -1.43
N THR A 41 -7.78 18.92 -2.25
CA THR A 41 -7.45 18.36 -3.56
C THR A 41 -6.74 19.39 -4.44
N LEU A 42 -5.56 19.04 -4.95
CA LEU A 42 -4.74 19.88 -5.84
C LEU A 42 -4.45 19.11 -7.13
N ILE A 43 -4.58 19.79 -8.27
CA ILE A 43 -4.15 19.29 -9.58
C ILE A 43 -3.41 20.43 -10.26
N PRO A 44 -2.16 20.23 -10.73
CA PRO A 44 -1.44 21.25 -11.47
C PRO A 44 -2.11 21.50 -12.82
N PHE A 45 -2.18 22.76 -13.25
CA PHE A 45 -2.67 23.18 -14.57
C PHE A 45 -1.68 24.20 -15.16
N ASP A 46 -1.58 24.26 -16.49
CA ASP A 46 -0.59 25.11 -17.16
C ASP A 46 -0.97 26.60 -17.15
N ASN A 47 -2.25 26.91 -16.94
CA ASN A 47 -2.76 28.28 -16.95
C ASN A 47 -4.05 28.45 -16.14
N LEU A 48 -4.43 29.72 -15.92
CA LEU A 48 -5.60 30.11 -15.13
C LEU A 48 -6.92 29.58 -15.72
N ASP A 49 -7.08 29.61 -17.05
CA ASP A 49 -8.34 29.18 -17.68
C ASP A 49 -8.60 27.69 -17.44
N GLN A 50 -7.56 26.85 -17.58
CA GLN A 50 -7.63 25.43 -17.23
C GLN A 50 -7.92 25.23 -15.73
N ALA A 51 -7.25 25.98 -14.86
CA ALA A 51 -7.47 25.90 -13.41
C ALA A 51 -8.90 26.29 -13.00
N LEU A 52 -9.51 27.26 -13.68
CA LEU A 52 -10.90 27.68 -13.45
C LEU A 52 -11.91 26.64 -13.95
N LEU A 53 -11.60 25.91 -15.03
CA LEU A 53 -12.43 24.78 -15.48
C LEU A 53 -12.35 23.61 -14.50
N GLY A 54 -11.17 23.36 -13.93
CA GLY A 54 -10.97 22.33 -12.91
C GLY A 54 -11.10 20.89 -13.40
N ASP A 55 -11.07 20.65 -14.71
CA ASP A 55 -11.10 19.30 -15.27
C ASP A 55 -9.74 18.61 -15.12
N ARG A 56 -9.59 17.85 -14.02
CA ARG A 56 -8.36 17.12 -13.70
C ARG A 56 -7.90 16.17 -14.81
N LEU A 57 -8.84 15.59 -15.57
CA LEU A 57 -8.50 14.60 -16.61
C LEU A 57 -7.89 15.27 -17.85
N ALA A 58 -8.15 16.57 -18.03
CA ALA A 58 -7.59 17.36 -19.11
C ALA A 58 -6.22 17.97 -18.77
N SER A 59 -5.75 17.86 -17.52
CA SER A 59 -4.43 18.39 -17.13
C SER A 59 -3.30 17.59 -17.79
N ALA A 60 -2.33 18.31 -18.37
CA ALA A 60 -1.08 17.73 -18.87
C ALA A 60 -0.20 17.13 -17.75
N HIS A 61 -0.52 17.41 -16.48
CA HIS A 61 0.15 16.92 -15.28
C HIS A 61 -0.62 15.81 -14.58
N PHE A 62 -1.61 15.21 -15.26
CA PHE A 62 -2.38 14.09 -14.75
C PHE A 62 -2.25 12.86 -15.67
N LEU A 63 -1.94 11.71 -15.06
CA LEU A 63 -1.93 10.41 -15.75
C LEU A 63 -2.82 9.44 -14.99
N SER A 64 -3.93 9.02 -15.59
CA SER A 64 -4.80 8.01 -15.00
C SER A 64 -4.14 6.63 -15.05
N LEU A 65 -4.11 5.95 -13.91
CA LEU A 65 -3.76 4.53 -13.81
C LEU A 65 -5.01 3.63 -13.68
N ASN A 66 -6.19 4.14 -14.03
CA ASN A 66 -7.38 3.31 -14.20
C ASN A 66 -7.25 2.42 -15.45
N GLY A 67 -8.06 1.37 -15.51
CA GLY A 67 -8.05 0.37 -16.57
C GLY A 67 -7.61 -1.00 -16.06
N THR A 68 -6.95 -1.77 -16.92
CA THR A 68 -6.67 -3.18 -16.65
C THR A 68 -5.35 -3.39 -15.90
N TRP A 69 -5.40 -4.16 -14.82
CA TRP A 69 -4.24 -4.56 -14.01
C TRP A 69 -4.11 -6.08 -13.96
N LYS A 70 -2.90 -6.60 -13.79
CA LYS A 70 -2.68 -8.01 -13.42
C LYS A 70 -3.07 -8.20 -11.97
N PHE A 71 -3.80 -9.28 -11.69
CA PHE A 71 -4.39 -9.52 -10.39
C PHE A 71 -4.23 -10.96 -9.93
N ASN A 72 -3.95 -11.13 -8.64
CA ASN A 72 -3.97 -12.41 -7.96
C ASN A 72 -4.70 -12.26 -6.62
N TRP A 73 -5.68 -13.13 -6.40
CA TRP A 73 -6.46 -13.16 -5.16
C TRP A 73 -6.15 -14.45 -4.40
N VAL A 74 -6.00 -14.32 -3.09
CA VAL A 74 -5.85 -15.44 -2.17
C VAL A 74 -6.78 -15.27 -0.96
N PRO A 75 -7.30 -16.37 -0.37
CA PRO A 75 -8.24 -16.31 0.74
C PRO A 75 -7.62 -15.87 2.07
N LYS A 76 -6.30 -15.95 2.22
CA LYS A 76 -5.59 -15.55 3.44
C LYS A 76 -4.18 -14.99 3.17
N PRO A 77 -3.60 -14.18 4.07
CA PRO A 77 -2.36 -13.47 3.79
C PRO A 77 -1.17 -14.39 3.53
N ASP A 78 -1.06 -15.52 4.21
CA ASP A 78 0.08 -16.45 4.09
C ASP A 78 0.20 -17.10 2.70
N GLU A 79 -0.87 -17.07 1.91
CA GLU A 79 -0.89 -17.62 0.55
C GLU A 79 -0.50 -16.59 -0.51
N ARG A 80 -0.34 -15.32 -0.13
CA ARG A 80 -0.06 -14.23 -1.07
C ARG A 80 1.32 -14.41 -1.71
N PRO A 81 1.50 -14.00 -2.97
CA PRO A 81 2.81 -14.01 -3.62
C PRO A 81 3.71 -12.96 -2.96
N LEU A 82 4.68 -13.37 -2.13
CA LEU A 82 5.48 -12.46 -1.31
C LEU A 82 6.45 -11.59 -2.11
N GLU A 83 6.85 -12.00 -3.30
CA GLU A 83 7.89 -11.34 -4.11
C GLU A 83 7.34 -10.70 -5.39
N PHE A 84 6.02 -10.57 -5.51
CA PHE A 84 5.38 -10.11 -6.76
C PHE A 84 5.81 -8.70 -7.21
N PHE A 85 6.27 -7.88 -6.27
CA PHE A 85 6.78 -6.53 -6.49
C PHE A 85 8.08 -6.50 -7.29
N ASN A 86 8.84 -7.60 -7.34
CA ASN A 86 10.05 -7.70 -8.16
C ASN A 86 9.72 -7.52 -9.65
N LEU A 87 10.55 -6.78 -10.38
CA LEU A 87 10.32 -6.44 -11.79
C LEU A 87 10.14 -7.70 -12.65
N ASP A 88 11.02 -8.68 -12.48
CA ASP A 88 11.04 -9.92 -13.28
C ASP A 88 10.07 -11.00 -12.77
N TYR A 89 9.27 -10.71 -11.74
CA TYR A 89 8.30 -11.67 -11.23
C TYR A 89 7.24 -11.97 -12.30
N ASN A 90 7.16 -13.26 -12.67
CA ASN A 90 6.27 -13.76 -13.72
C ASN A 90 4.80 -13.71 -13.27
N VAL A 91 4.00 -12.92 -13.98
CA VAL A 91 2.54 -12.77 -13.76
C VAL A 91 1.71 -13.31 -14.93
N ASN A 92 2.28 -14.17 -15.78
CA ASN A 92 1.56 -14.71 -16.95
C ASN A 92 0.34 -15.55 -16.55
N ASN A 93 0.41 -16.22 -15.40
CA ASN A 93 -0.70 -17.01 -14.85
C ASN A 93 -1.70 -16.14 -14.06
N TRP A 94 -1.47 -14.82 -13.94
CA TRP A 94 -2.40 -13.92 -13.27
C TRP A 94 -3.50 -13.47 -14.23
N VAL A 95 -4.70 -13.35 -13.68
CA VAL A 95 -5.85 -12.79 -14.39
C VAL A 95 -5.70 -11.29 -14.57
N ASN A 96 -6.58 -10.72 -15.37
CA ASN A 96 -6.74 -9.28 -15.50
C ASN A 96 -7.95 -8.82 -14.68
N ILE A 97 -7.88 -7.66 -14.04
CA ILE A 97 -9.01 -7.03 -13.34
C ILE A 97 -9.13 -5.56 -13.73
N ASN A 98 -10.34 -5.02 -13.69
CA ASN A 98 -10.59 -3.59 -13.92
C ASN A 98 -10.30 -2.81 -12.63
N VAL A 99 -9.68 -1.64 -12.77
CA VAL A 99 -9.47 -0.68 -11.69
C VAL A 99 -10.07 0.68 -12.12
N PRO A 100 -10.96 1.29 -11.32
CA PRO A 100 -11.41 0.85 -9.99
C PRO A 100 -12.48 -0.26 -10.06
N SER A 101 -12.45 -1.19 -9.09
CA SER A 101 -13.53 -2.16 -8.86
C SER A 101 -13.42 -2.71 -7.43
N SER A 102 -14.53 -3.26 -6.92
CA SER A 102 -14.48 -4.18 -5.78
C SER A 102 -14.31 -5.59 -6.33
N TRP A 103 -13.25 -6.31 -5.95
CA TRP A 103 -12.96 -7.62 -6.55
C TRP A 103 -14.08 -8.66 -6.34
N GLN A 104 -14.93 -8.48 -5.31
CA GLN A 104 -16.10 -9.34 -5.09
C GLN A 104 -17.13 -9.24 -6.22
N LEU A 105 -17.22 -8.08 -6.88
CA LEU A 105 -18.07 -7.88 -8.06
C LEU A 105 -17.42 -8.42 -9.34
N GLU A 106 -16.12 -8.70 -9.30
CA GLU A 106 -15.34 -9.30 -10.37
C GLU A 106 -15.17 -10.83 -10.18
N GLY A 107 -15.88 -11.42 -9.21
CA GLY A 107 -15.93 -12.87 -8.99
C GLY A 107 -14.97 -13.44 -7.95
N TYR A 108 -14.27 -12.60 -7.17
CA TYR A 108 -13.30 -13.06 -6.17
C TYR A 108 -13.83 -12.94 -4.73
N GLY A 109 -13.79 -14.02 -3.96
CA GLY A 109 -14.37 -14.04 -2.62
C GLY A 109 -15.89 -13.81 -2.62
N GLN A 110 -16.43 -13.30 -1.51
CA GLN A 110 -17.87 -13.10 -1.35
C GLN A 110 -18.18 -11.72 -0.75
N PRO A 111 -19.16 -10.97 -1.28
CA PRO A 111 -19.65 -9.77 -0.62
C PRO A 111 -20.39 -10.14 0.67
N ILE A 112 -20.04 -9.47 1.77
CA ILE A 112 -20.64 -9.70 3.08
C ILE A 112 -21.43 -8.46 3.48
N TYR A 113 -22.69 -8.66 3.84
CA TYR A 113 -23.53 -7.63 4.42
C TYR A 113 -23.84 -7.99 5.87
N THR A 114 -23.48 -7.10 6.78
CA THR A 114 -23.88 -7.15 8.19
C THR A 114 -24.37 -5.76 8.60
N ASN A 115 -25.35 -5.70 9.49
CA ASN A 115 -25.82 -4.41 10.02
C ASN A 115 -24.91 -3.93 11.16
N VAL A 116 -24.84 -4.70 12.27
CA VAL A 116 -24.10 -4.29 13.49
C VAL A 116 -22.86 -5.15 13.74
N LYS A 117 -22.94 -6.46 13.50
CA LYS A 117 -21.85 -7.39 13.83
C LYS A 117 -20.69 -7.23 12.84
N HIS A 118 -19.46 -7.49 13.30
CA HIS A 118 -18.32 -7.67 12.40
C HIS A 118 -18.59 -8.78 11.37
N PRO A 119 -18.00 -8.69 10.17
CA PRO A 119 -18.17 -9.71 9.12
C PRO A 119 -17.38 -11.00 9.38
N PHE A 120 -16.76 -11.15 10.55
CA PHE A 120 -15.99 -12.31 10.99
C PHE A 120 -16.36 -12.69 12.44
N PRO A 121 -16.25 -13.98 12.81
CA PRO A 121 -16.58 -14.47 14.14
C PRO A 121 -15.57 -13.97 15.19
N ASP A 122 -16.02 -13.88 16.44
CA ASP A 122 -15.20 -13.64 17.65
C ASP A 122 -14.12 -12.55 17.52
N PRO A 123 -14.48 -11.31 17.13
CA PRO A 123 -13.52 -10.24 16.90
C PRO A 123 -12.63 -9.99 18.13
N GLN A 124 -11.31 -9.97 17.94
CA GLN A 124 -10.30 -9.69 18.99
C GLN A 124 -9.48 -8.43 18.64
N PRO A 125 -10.03 -7.20 18.75
CA PRO A 125 -9.28 -5.99 18.42
C PRO A 125 -7.96 -5.87 19.21
N PRO A 126 -6.87 -5.40 18.59
CA PRO A 126 -6.77 -4.87 17.21
C PRO A 126 -6.50 -5.95 16.15
N ILE A 127 -6.50 -7.22 16.51
CA ILE A 127 -6.03 -8.32 15.65
C ILE A 127 -7.17 -8.77 14.71
N PRO A 128 -7.06 -8.57 13.39
CA PRO A 128 -7.97 -9.15 12.41
C PRO A 128 -7.78 -10.68 12.33
N PRO A 129 -8.78 -11.43 11.82
CA PRO A 129 -8.60 -12.85 11.57
C PRO A 129 -7.46 -13.07 10.57
N LYS A 130 -6.68 -14.15 10.75
CA LYS A 130 -5.63 -14.56 9.80
C LYS A 130 -6.18 -15.52 8.75
N ASP A 131 -7.09 -16.38 9.16
CA ASP A 131 -7.89 -17.20 8.25
C ASP A 131 -9.04 -16.35 7.66
N ASN A 132 -9.32 -16.53 6.36
CA ASN A 132 -10.35 -15.77 5.64
C ASN A 132 -10.15 -14.24 5.64
N ASN A 133 -8.89 -13.80 5.60
CA ASN A 133 -8.49 -12.40 5.42
C ASN A 133 -7.85 -12.25 4.04
N SER A 134 -8.71 -12.16 3.04
CA SER A 134 -8.30 -12.28 1.65
C SER A 134 -7.40 -11.14 1.20
N VAL A 135 -6.39 -11.46 0.39
CA VAL A 135 -5.43 -10.49 -0.14
C VAL A 135 -5.56 -10.42 -1.65
N GLY A 136 -5.67 -9.21 -2.18
CA GLY A 136 -5.58 -8.91 -3.60
C GLY A 136 -4.22 -8.29 -3.93
N SER A 137 -3.43 -8.98 -4.77
CA SER A 137 -2.14 -8.48 -5.28
C SER A 137 -2.36 -7.90 -6.68
N TYR A 138 -1.98 -6.63 -6.87
CA TYR A 138 -2.17 -5.89 -8.12
C TYR A 138 -0.82 -5.51 -8.73
N LYS A 139 -0.62 -5.77 -10.02
CA LYS A 139 0.61 -5.36 -10.74
C LYS A 139 0.26 -4.72 -12.08
N ARG A 140 0.93 -3.61 -12.40
CA ARG A 140 0.78 -2.90 -13.67
C ARG A 140 2.07 -2.20 -14.04
N THR A 141 2.35 -2.14 -15.34
CA THR A 141 3.37 -1.28 -15.93
C THR A 141 2.74 -0.01 -16.48
N PHE A 142 3.46 1.09 -16.42
CA PHE A 142 3.07 2.37 -17.01
C PHE A 142 4.33 3.14 -17.45
N SER A 143 4.14 4.15 -18.27
CA SER A 143 5.20 5.05 -18.72
C SER A 143 4.79 6.48 -18.43
N LEU A 144 5.71 7.27 -17.89
CA LEU A 144 5.47 8.68 -17.62
C LEU A 144 5.61 9.51 -18.91
N PRO A 145 4.84 10.60 -19.06
CA PRO A 145 5.08 11.57 -20.11
C PRO A 145 6.50 12.15 -19.99
N GLY A 146 7.22 12.25 -21.11
CA GLY A 146 8.57 12.81 -21.13
C GLY A 146 8.65 14.30 -20.78
N THR A 147 7.51 14.97 -20.58
CA THR A 147 7.41 16.37 -20.12
C THR A 147 7.51 16.50 -18.59
N TRP A 148 7.48 15.40 -17.83
CA TRP A 148 7.40 15.42 -16.36
C TRP A 148 8.78 15.41 -15.65
N ASN A 149 9.87 15.83 -16.33
CA ASN A 149 11.23 15.58 -15.86
C ASN A 149 11.69 16.43 -14.65
N ASP A 150 11.03 17.54 -14.35
CA ASP A 150 11.48 18.54 -13.36
C ASP A 150 10.52 18.72 -12.17
N GLY A 151 9.54 17.82 -12.01
CA GLY A 151 8.49 17.90 -10.99
C GLY A 151 8.54 16.78 -9.95
N GLN A 152 7.75 16.94 -8.89
CA GLN A 152 7.44 15.82 -7.99
C GLN A 152 6.36 14.94 -8.62
N ILE A 153 6.60 13.62 -8.65
CA ILE A 153 5.61 12.66 -9.10
C ILE A 153 4.89 12.08 -7.88
N ILE A 154 3.61 12.39 -7.77
CA ILE A 154 2.75 11.92 -6.69
C ILE A 154 1.87 10.79 -7.22
N LEU A 155 1.90 9.63 -6.55
CA LEU A 155 0.96 8.55 -6.80
C LEU A 155 -0.24 8.73 -5.89
N HIS A 156 -1.41 8.96 -6.50
CA HIS A 156 -2.66 9.27 -5.80
C HIS A 156 -3.67 8.12 -5.90
N PHE A 157 -4.09 7.59 -4.76
CA PHE A 157 -5.20 6.64 -4.66
C PHE A 157 -6.41 7.32 -4.04
N ASP A 158 -7.50 7.51 -4.80
CA ASP A 158 -8.76 8.10 -4.29
C ASP A 158 -9.37 7.26 -3.15
N GLY A 159 -9.18 5.94 -3.16
CA GLY A 159 -9.60 5.03 -2.09
C GLY A 159 -9.23 3.57 -2.33
N VAL A 160 -8.78 2.89 -1.27
CA VAL A 160 -8.46 1.44 -1.26
C VAL A 160 -8.98 0.82 0.03
N LYS A 161 -9.68 -0.31 -0.06
CA LYS A 161 -10.26 -1.00 1.11
C LYS A 161 -9.59 -2.35 1.36
N SER A 162 -9.16 -2.67 2.58
CA SER A 162 -9.17 -1.86 3.82
C SER A 162 -7.86 -1.10 4.08
N ALA A 163 -6.74 -1.69 3.68
CA ALA A 163 -5.38 -1.18 3.82
C ALA A 163 -4.50 -1.79 2.73
N PHE A 164 -3.36 -1.17 2.44
CA PHE A 164 -2.49 -1.64 1.35
C PHE A 164 -1.05 -1.15 1.49
N PHE A 165 -0.15 -1.92 0.90
CA PHE A 165 1.25 -1.54 0.67
C PHE A 165 1.46 -1.19 -0.80
N ILE A 166 2.49 -0.39 -1.08
CA ILE A 166 2.85 0.02 -2.43
C ILE A 166 4.34 -0.21 -2.66
N TRP A 167 4.65 -0.66 -3.87
CA TRP A 167 6.00 -0.74 -4.40
C TRP A 167 6.06 -0.11 -5.78
N ILE A 168 7.19 0.53 -6.10
CA ILE A 168 7.51 1.05 -7.42
C ILE A 168 8.91 0.55 -7.77
N ASN A 169 9.06 -0.04 -8.96
CA ASN A 169 10.32 -0.61 -9.43
C ASN A 169 11.00 -1.56 -8.41
N GLY A 170 10.22 -2.43 -7.77
CA GLY A 170 10.70 -3.38 -6.76
C GLY A 170 11.01 -2.80 -5.38
N LYS A 171 10.97 -1.47 -5.21
CA LYS A 171 11.27 -0.78 -3.96
C LYS A 171 9.97 -0.46 -3.21
N LYS A 172 9.92 -0.76 -1.91
CA LYS A 172 8.78 -0.44 -1.04
C LYS A 172 8.65 1.08 -0.91
N VAL A 173 7.49 1.62 -1.29
CA VAL A 173 7.19 3.05 -1.16
C VAL A 173 6.58 3.34 0.20
N GLY A 174 5.57 2.58 0.60
CA GLY A 174 4.83 2.87 1.83
C GLY A 174 3.62 1.98 2.08
N TYR A 175 2.77 2.44 2.98
CA TYR A 175 1.57 1.76 3.47
C TYR A 175 0.47 2.77 3.82
N SER A 176 -0.80 2.39 3.71
CA SER A 176 -1.92 3.19 4.22
C SER A 176 -3.05 2.31 4.76
N GLN A 177 -3.67 2.77 5.85
CA GLN A 177 -5.00 2.38 6.32
C GLN A 177 -6.00 3.52 6.06
N GLY A 178 -7.31 3.18 6.09
CA GLY A 178 -8.39 4.13 5.85
C GLY A 178 -8.84 4.13 4.39
N SER A 179 -10.12 3.82 4.17
CA SER A 179 -10.63 3.45 2.84
C SER A 179 -11.49 4.50 2.15
N MET A 180 -11.80 5.59 2.85
CA MET A 180 -12.77 6.61 2.41
C MET A 180 -12.12 7.98 2.20
N THR A 181 -10.80 8.05 2.29
CA THR A 181 -9.99 9.25 2.05
C THR A 181 -8.77 8.87 1.22
N PRO A 182 -8.21 9.82 0.45
CA PRO A 182 -7.12 9.51 -0.45
C PRO A 182 -5.84 9.10 0.30
N ALA A 183 -4.97 8.41 -0.43
CA ALA A 183 -3.59 8.18 -0.02
C ALA A 183 -2.64 8.61 -1.13
N GLU A 184 -1.74 9.52 -0.78
CA GLU A 184 -0.74 10.09 -1.66
C GLU A 184 0.66 9.70 -1.21
N PHE A 185 1.52 9.42 -2.19
CA PHE A 185 2.92 9.05 -1.97
C PHE A 185 3.79 9.76 -2.99
N ASN A 186 4.82 10.46 -2.54
CA ASN A 186 5.84 10.98 -3.43
C ASN A 186 6.73 9.84 -3.95
N ILE A 187 6.58 9.49 -5.23
CA ILE A 187 7.29 8.39 -5.86
C ILE A 187 8.50 8.84 -6.70
N THR A 188 8.84 10.13 -6.68
CA THR A 188 9.89 10.72 -7.53
C THR A 188 11.21 9.95 -7.46
N SER A 189 11.68 9.60 -6.26
CA SER A 189 12.94 8.87 -6.05
C SER A 189 12.89 7.38 -6.39
N TYR A 190 11.71 6.83 -6.68
CA TYR A 190 11.50 5.41 -6.97
C TYR A 190 11.46 5.11 -8.48
N LEU A 191 11.38 6.16 -9.30
CA LEU A 191 11.27 6.09 -10.76
C LEU A 191 12.63 5.96 -11.48
N LEU A 192 13.72 6.12 -10.73
CA LEU A 192 15.12 6.00 -11.17
C LEU A 192 15.67 4.58 -10.98
#